data_AF-A0A1T4MLC7-F1
#
_entry.id   AF-A0A1T4MLC7-F1
#
_cell.length_a   1.000
_cell.length_b   1.000
_cell.length_c   1.000
_cell.angle_alpha   90.00
_cell.angle_beta   90.00
_cell.angle_gamma   90.00
#
_symmetry.space_group_name_H-M   'P 1'
#
loop_
_entity.id
_entity.type
_entity.pdbx_description
1 polymer ?
#
loop_
_entity_poly.entity_id
_entity_poly.type
_entity_poly.pdbx_seq_one_letter_code
_entity_poly.pdbx_strand_id
1 'polypeptide(L)'
;MRAPSDQSGEKRFEAIAASAAIDAGSRRDPMRIFLMILLASFIIIDLVAIAAATVSYRSLHQTQVDSQQGMLALGPVVSTVRANDAAGSIARGRGPEGESLVIIEKLESGTYETRIYLYQGNVVEEYAIAGTPYTPQKATVLGASSAFSFSYKDGLLSITTDSGTANVALRSVQGGE
;
A
#
# COMPACT_ATOMS: atom_id res chain seq x y z
N MET A 1 32.17 -70.44 -42.79
CA MET A 1 30.80 -70.67 -42.30
C MET A 1 30.38 -69.43 -41.50
N ARG A 2 29.59 -68.53 -42.08
CA ARG A 2 29.19 -67.26 -41.45
C ARG A 2 27.67 -67.28 -41.33
N ALA A 3 27.17 -67.29 -40.09
CA ALA A 3 25.75 -67.39 -39.78
C ALA A 3 24.97 -66.19 -40.36
N PRO A 4 23.69 -66.36 -40.75
CA PRO A 4 22.84 -65.25 -41.16
C PRO A 4 22.70 -64.27 -39.99
N SER A 5 22.98 -62.99 -40.25
CA SER A 5 22.89 -61.92 -39.26
C SER A 5 21.44 -61.71 -38.83
N ASP A 6 21.22 -61.77 -37.52
CA ASP A 6 19.93 -61.58 -36.85
C ASP A 6 19.47 -60.11 -36.89
N GLN A 7 19.03 -59.65 -38.07
CA GLN A 7 18.39 -58.33 -38.25
C GLN A 7 16.96 -58.27 -37.68
N SER A 8 16.42 -59.39 -37.21
CA SER A 8 15.05 -59.49 -36.69
C SER A 8 14.98 -59.11 -35.22
N GLY A 9 16.01 -59.48 -34.43
CA GLY A 9 16.15 -59.07 -33.04
C GLY A 9 16.32 -57.56 -32.89
N GLU A 10 17.20 -56.93 -33.68
CA GLU A 10 17.55 -55.51 -33.55
C GLU A 10 16.36 -54.59 -33.86
N LYS A 11 15.59 -54.89 -34.91
CA LYS A 11 14.37 -54.15 -35.27
C LYS A 11 13.25 -54.30 -34.24
N ARG A 12 13.20 -55.43 -33.53
CA ARG A 12 12.24 -55.66 -32.44
C ARG A 12 12.62 -54.86 -31.19
N PHE A 13 13.90 -54.75 -30.88
CA PHE A 13 14.38 -53.92 -29.77
C PHE A 13 14.16 -52.42 -30.03
N GLU A 14 14.43 -51.92 -31.24
CA GLU A 14 14.09 -50.53 -31.60
C GLU A 14 12.59 -50.25 -31.55
N ALA A 15 11.75 -51.18 -32.02
CA ALA A 15 10.29 -51.03 -31.97
C ALA A 15 9.74 -51.02 -30.53
N ILE A 16 10.35 -51.78 -29.61
CA ILE A 16 9.99 -51.80 -28.19
C ILE A 16 10.50 -50.54 -27.46
N ALA A 17 11.69 -50.05 -27.82
CA ALA A 17 12.22 -48.80 -27.26
C ALA A 17 11.42 -47.57 -27.75
N ALA A 18 11.01 -47.56 -29.02
CA ALA A 18 10.17 -46.51 -29.59
C ALA A 18 8.76 -46.49 -28.98
N SER A 19 8.16 -47.65 -28.70
CA SER A 19 6.85 -47.71 -28.04
C SER A 19 6.90 -47.33 -26.55
N ALA A 20 8.00 -47.66 -25.86
CA ALA A 20 8.25 -47.23 -24.48
C ALA A 20 8.51 -45.72 -24.35
N ALA A 21 9.18 -45.10 -25.33
CA ALA A 21 9.38 -43.65 -25.37
C ALA A 21 8.08 -42.88 -25.67
N ILE A 22 7.15 -43.49 -26.44
CA ILE A 22 5.82 -42.93 -26.70
C ILE A 22 4.88 -43.08 -25.48
N ASP A 23 4.95 -44.18 -24.72
CA ASP A 23 4.13 -44.40 -23.50
C ASP A 23 4.71 -43.72 -22.23
N ALA A 24 5.98 -43.31 -22.25
CA ALA A 24 6.54 -42.31 -21.33
C ALA A 24 6.02 -40.89 -21.63
N GLY A 25 5.35 -40.73 -22.78
CA GLY A 25 4.55 -39.56 -23.14
C GLY A 25 3.24 -39.53 -22.34
N SER A 26 3.31 -38.99 -21.13
CA SER A 26 2.14 -38.45 -20.44
C SER A 26 0.98 -39.45 -20.27
N ARG A 27 1.18 -40.49 -19.46
CA ARG A 27 0.07 -41.01 -18.65
C ARG A 27 -0.39 -39.87 -17.74
N ARG A 28 -1.25 -39.06 -18.32
CA ARG A 28 -2.11 -38.08 -17.74
C ARG A 28 -2.96 -38.81 -16.69
N ASP A 29 -2.37 -39.05 -15.53
CA ASP A 29 -3.09 -39.55 -14.37
C ASP A 29 -4.23 -38.55 -14.15
N PRO A 30 -5.50 -38.96 -14.28
CA PRO A 30 -6.62 -38.06 -14.16
C PRO A 30 -6.58 -37.32 -12.81
N MET A 31 -6.00 -37.94 -11.76
CA MET A 31 -5.74 -37.30 -10.47
C MET A 31 -4.67 -36.20 -10.57
N ARG A 32 -3.57 -36.43 -11.30
CA ARG A 32 -2.52 -35.41 -11.48
C ARG A 32 -2.98 -34.27 -12.36
N ILE A 33 -3.75 -34.54 -13.42
CA ILE A 33 -4.36 -33.48 -14.22
C ILE A 33 -5.35 -32.69 -13.37
N PHE A 34 -6.20 -33.38 -12.61
CA PHE A 34 -7.15 -32.75 -11.70
C PHE A 34 -6.43 -31.83 -10.70
N LEU A 35 -5.36 -32.33 -10.07
CA LEU A 35 -4.56 -31.55 -9.12
C LEU A 35 -3.84 -30.38 -9.79
N MET A 36 -3.30 -30.57 -11.00
CA MET A 36 -2.67 -29.48 -11.78
C MET A 36 -3.68 -28.39 -12.15
N ILE A 37 -4.88 -28.78 -12.58
CA ILE A 37 -5.97 -27.84 -12.91
C ILE A 37 -6.45 -27.12 -11.64
N LEU A 38 -6.61 -27.83 -10.52
CA LEU A 38 -7.02 -27.26 -9.24
C LEU A 38 -5.97 -26.28 -8.69
N LEU A 39 -4.69 -26.64 -8.77
CA LEU A 39 -3.59 -25.78 -8.32
C LEU A 39 -3.48 -24.54 -9.21
N ALA A 40 -3.55 -24.72 -10.53
CA ALA A 40 -3.51 -23.61 -11.48
C ALA A 40 -4.71 -22.67 -11.30
N SER A 41 -5.91 -23.21 -11.09
CA SER A 41 -7.10 -22.40 -10.84
C SER A 41 -7.00 -21.65 -9.52
N PHE A 42 -6.49 -22.28 -8.46
CA PHE A 42 -6.25 -21.63 -7.17
C PHE A 42 -5.26 -20.47 -7.29
N ILE A 43 -4.12 -20.69 -7.96
CA ILE A 43 -3.12 -19.63 -8.22
C ILE A 43 -3.72 -18.49 -9.04
N ILE A 44 -4.52 -18.78 -10.07
CA ILE A 44 -5.16 -17.74 -10.89
C ILE A 44 -6.17 -16.94 -10.05
N ILE A 45 -6.99 -17.59 -9.23
CA ILE A 45 -7.94 -16.93 -8.33
C ILE A 45 -7.19 -16.06 -7.32
N ASP A 46 -6.10 -16.56 -6.73
CA ASP A 46 -5.25 -15.80 -5.81
C ASP A 46 -4.59 -14.61 -6.49
N LEU A 47 -4.08 -14.76 -7.72
CA LEU A 47 -3.52 -13.65 -8.49
C LEU A 47 -4.57 -12.58 -8.80
N VAL A 48 -5.80 -12.99 -9.13
CA VAL A 48 -6.93 -12.06 -9.31
C VAL A 48 -7.32 -11.40 -7.98
N ALA A 49 -7.27 -12.13 -6.86
CA ALA A 49 -7.54 -11.58 -5.52
C ALA A 49 -6.45 -10.58 -5.08
N ILE A 50 -5.17 -10.86 -5.36
CA ILE A 50 -4.04 -9.94 -5.13
C ILE A 50 -4.17 -8.71 -6.04
N ALA A 51 -4.56 -8.89 -7.30
CA ALA A 51 -4.85 -7.80 -8.22
C ALA A 51 -6.05 -6.96 -7.76
N ALA A 52 -7.11 -7.58 -7.22
CA ALA A 52 -8.26 -6.91 -6.65
C ALA A 52 -7.93 -6.16 -5.33
N ALA A 53 -7.02 -6.72 -4.53
CA ALA A 53 -6.46 -6.04 -3.36
C ALA A 53 -5.64 -4.80 -3.76
N THR A 54 -4.96 -4.83 -4.91
CA THR A 54 -4.30 -3.63 -5.47
C THR A 54 -5.30 -2.67 -6.15
N VAL A 55 -6.36 -3.17 -6.79
CA VAL A 55 -7.44 -2.35 -7.39
C VAL A 55 -8.37 -1.72 -6.34
N SER A 56 -8.35 -2.20 -5.09
CA SER A 56 -8.95 -1.50 -3.95
C SER A 56 -8.27 -0.16 -3.64
N TYR A 57 -7.10 0.12 -4.24
CA TYR A 57 -6.48 1.46 -4.21
C TYR A 57 -6.82 2.33 -5.44
N ARG A 58 -7.48 1.79 -6.48
CA ARG A 58 -7.70 2.50 -7.76
C ARG A 58 -9.15 2.57 -8.28
N SER A 59 -10.10 1.88 -7.65
CA SER A 59 -11.52 1.93 -8.08
C SER A 59 -12.38 2.95 -7.33
N LEU A 60 -11.79 3.83 -6.50
CA LEU A 60 -12.45 5.06 -6.05
C LEU A 60 -12.30 6.21 -7.07
N HIS A 61 -12.39 5.89 -8.35
CA HIS A 61 -12.52 6.91 -9.39
C HIS A 61 -13.45 6.44 -10.50
N GLN A 62 -14.46 7.28 -10.77
CA GLN A 62 -15.61 7.13 -11.68
C GLN A 62 -16.71 6.21 -11.11
N THR A 63 -17.80 6.72 -10.51
CA THR A 63 -18.68 7.79 -11.01
C THR A 63 -19.46 8.43 -9.86
N GLN A 64 -19.26 9.73 -9.67
CA GLN A 64 -20.26 10.70 -9.20
C GLN A 64 -20.79 10.60 -7.75
N VAL A 65 -19.97 11.11 -6.81
CA VAL A 65 -20.46 11.91 -5.67
C VAL A 65 -19.55 13.14 -5.53
N ASP A 66 -20.11 14.28 -5.91
CA ASP A 66 -19.47 15.57 -6.21
C ASP A 66 -18.93 16.38 -5.00
N SER A 67 -18.36 15.80 -3.93
CA SER A 67 -17.86 16.63 -2.80
C SER A 67 -16.99 15.95 -1.72
N GLN A 68 -16.19 14.91 -2.02
CA GLN A 68 -15.56 14.11 -0.95
C GLN A 68 -14.12 13.60 -1.18
N GLN A 69 -13.39 14.05 -2.21
CA GLN A 69 -12.03 13.54 -2.46
C GLN A 69 -10.91 14.19 -1.63
N GLY A 70 -11.08 15.41 -1.12
CA GLY A 70 -10.10 15.98 -0.17
C GLY A 70 -10.10 15.34 1.21
N MET A 71 -11.20 14.68 1.57
CA MET A 71 -11.42 14.14 2.90
C MET A 71 -10.76 12.76 3.11
N LEU A 72 -10.36 12.08 2.01
CA LEU A 72 -9.63 10.81 2.04
C LEU A 72 -8.13 10.98 2.38
N ALA A 73 -7.55 12.15 2.10
CA ALA A 73 -6.17 12.48 2.48
C ALA A 73 -6.01 12.73 3.99
N LEU A 74 -7.10 12.99 4.71
CA LEU A 74 -7.09 13.35 6.13
C LEU A 74 -7.44 12.17 7.04
N GLY A 75 -7.93 11.04 6.51
CA GLY A 75 -8.25 9.84 7.28
C GLY A 75 -7.05 9.26 8.06
N PRO A 76 -5.88 9.09 7.43
CA PRO A 76 -4.66 8.68 8.13
C PRO A 76 -4.25 9.69 9.21
N VAL A 77 -4.33 10.99 8.91
CA VAL A 77 -4.03 12.07 9.86
C VAL A 77 -4.94 12.00 11.09
N VAL A 78 -6.25 11.83 10.90
CA VAL A 78 -7.23 11.63 11.99
C VAL A 78 -6.87 10.42 12.85
N SER A 79 -6.43 9.33 12.22
CA SER A 79 -6.06 8.11 12.93
C SER A 79 -4.78 8.25 13.73
N THR A 80 -3.75 8.91 13.19
CA THR A 80 -2.48 9.18 13.87
C THR A 80 -2.69 10.15 15.03
N VAL A 81 -3.48 11.20 14.82
CA VAL A 81 -3.88 12.14 15.87
C VAL A 81 -4.63 11.43 16.98
N ARG A 82 -5.59 10.56 16.65
CA ARG A 82 -6.35 9.79 17.65
C ARG A 82 -5.50 8.74 18.38
N ALA A 83 -4.55 8.12 17.70
CA ALA A 83 -3.65 7.13 18.30
C ALA A 83 -2.62 7.80 19.24
N ASN A 84 -2.22 9.03 18.94
CA ASN A 84 -1.24 9.81 19.70
C ASN A 84 -1.89 10.94 20.53
N ASP A 85 -3.18 10.85 20.84
CA ASP A 85 -3.96 11.85 21.58
C ASP A 85 -3.62 11.83 23.08
N ALA A 86 -2.38 12.18 23.40
CA ALA A 86 -1.89 12.51 24.74
C ALA A 86 -1.81 14.04 24.90
N ALA A 87 -1.88 14.55 26.15
CA ALA A 87 -1.82 15.99 26.38
C ALA A 87 -0.53 16.58 25.81
N GLY A 88 -0.66 17.58 24.94
CA GLY A 88 0.48 18.18 24.25
C GLY A 88 1.05 17.47 23.06
N SER A 89 0.27 16.63 22.39
CA SER A 89 0.69 15.98 21.15
C SER A 89 0.40 16.80 19.88
N ILE A 90 -0.29 17.95 19.95
CA ILE A 90 -0.57 18.78 18.77
C ILE A 90 0.00 20.18 18.96
N ALA A 91 0.87 20.59 18.04
CA ALA A 91 1.54 21.88 18.01
C ALA A 91 1.42 22.54 16.62
N ARG A 92 1.68 23.84 16.58
CA ARG A 92 1.77 24.61 15.33
C ARG A 92 3.23 24.87 15.01
N GLY A 93 3.67 24.39 13.85
CA GLY A 93 4.98 24.67 13.29
C GLY A 93 4.92 25.69 12.14
N ARG A 94 6.10 26.10 11.67
CA ARG A 94 6.28 26.90 10.46
C ARG A 94 6.88 26.04 9.36
N GLY A 95 6.03 25.62 8.42
CA GLY A 95 6.45 24.86 7.24
C GLY A 95 7.10 25.78 6.18
N PRO A 96 7.60 25.19 5.09
CA PRO A 96 8.23 25.92 3.99
C PRO A 96 7.31 26.96 3.32
N GLU A 97 6.01 26.64 3.17
CA GLU A 97 5.04 27.47 2.47
C GLU A 97 3.89 27.97 3.37
N GLY A 98 4.06 27.96 4.69
CA GLY A 98 3.04 28.47 5.62
C GLY A 98 3.01 27.77 6.97
N GLU A 99 1.81 27.61 7.52
CA GLU A 99 1.61 26.87 8.77
C GLU A 99 1.84 25.36 8.56
N SER A 100 2.35 24.71 9.60
CA SER A 100 2.54 23.26 9.68
C SER A 100 1.80 22.73 10.88
N LEU A 101 1.00 21.68 10.71
CA LEU A 101 0.40 20.93 11.80
C LEU A 101 1.42 19.91 12.28
N VAL A 102 1.83 20.00 13.54
CA VAL A 102 2.86 19.12 14.11
C VAL A 102 2.21 18.22 15.14
N ILE A 103 2.38 16.91 14.96
CA ILE A 103 1.94 15.87 15.89
C ILE A 103 3.18 15.35 16.59
N ILE A 104 3.28 15.55 17.90
CA ILE A 104 4.41 15.20 18.74
C ILE A 104 4.18 13.82 19.36
N GLU A 105 5.12 12.91 19.12
CA GLU A 105 5.17 11.58 19.71
C GLU A 105 6.41 11.48 20.62
N LYS A 106 6.19 11.14 21.90
CA LYS A 106 7.28 10.97 22.89
C LYS A 106 7.50 9.49 23.15
N LEU A 107 8.66 8.99 22.75
CA LEU A 107 9.11 7.61 22.95
C LEU A 107 10.32 7.58 23.88
N GLU A 108 10.68 6.42 24.40
CA GLU A 108 11.93 6.24 25.17
C GLU A 108 13.17 6.57 24.34
N SER A 109 13.11 6.36 23.02
CA SER A 109 14.19 6.65 22.08
C SER A 109 14.34 8.12 21.70
N GLY A 110 13.36 8.97 22.06
CA GLY A 110 13.36 10.39 21.71
C GLY A 110 11.98 10.95 21.42
N THR A 111 11.95 12.25 21.12
CA THR A 111 10.73 12.93 20.66
C THR A 111 10.74 13.01 19.13
N TYR A 112 9.65 12.57 18.54
CA TYR A 112 9.43 12.57 17.09
C TYR A 112 8.25 13.47 16.75
N GLU A 113 8.26 13.97 15.54
CA GLU A 113 7.26 14.86 15.00
C GLU A 113 6.77 14.30 13.66
N THR A 114 5.45 14.15 13.53
CA THR A 114 4.78 14.03 12.24
C THR A 114 4.28 15.42 11.84
N ARG A 115 4.78 15.96 10.74
CA ARG A 115 4.54 17.34 10.31
C ARG A 115 3.74 17.33 9.01
N ILE A 116 2.64 18.08 8.98
CA ILE A 116 1.76 18.17 7.80
C ILE A 116 1.72 19.63 7.35
N TYR A 117 2.10 19.89 6.11
CA TYR A 117 2.27 21.25 5.59
C TYR A 117 2.15 21.31 4.06
N LEU A 118 2.11 22.54 3.51
CA LEU A 118 2.14 22.79 2.07
C LEU A 118 3.55 22.77 1.49
N TYR A 119 3.70 22.11 0.35
CA TYR A 119 4.87 22.18 -0.49
C TYR A 119 4.51 21.96 -1.96
N GLN A 120 4.83 22.92 -2.83
CA GLN A 120 4.67 22.86 -4.28
C GLN A 120 3.26 22.45 -4.74
N GLY A 121 2.22 23.04 -4.13
CA GLY A 121 0.82 22.76 -4.46
C GLY A 121 0.33 21.38 -3.99
N ASN A 122 1.05 20.76 -3.05
CA ASN A 122 0.64 19.53 -2.40
C ASN A 122 0.66 19.70 -0.88
N VAL A 123 -0.26 19.03 -0.19
CA VAL A 123 -0.14 18.76 1.24
C VAL A 123 0.74 17.52 1.39
N VAL A 124 1.78 17.65 2.20
CA VAL A 124 2.77 16.60 2.43
C VAL A 124 2.88 16.28 3.92
N GLU A 125 3.33 15.07 4.22
CA GLU A 125 3.62 14.57 5.56
C GLU A 125 5.11 14.22 5.70
N GLU A 126 5.74 14.72 6.76
CA GLU A 126 7.13 14.43 7.08
C GLU A 126 7.25 13.90 8.51
N TYR A 127 7.88 12.74 8.67
CA TYR A 127 8.22 12.17 9.97
C TYR A 127 9.70 12.44 10.28
N ALA A 128 9.97 13.10 11.40
CA ALA A 128 11.33 13.50 11.77
C ALA A 128 11.53 13.50 13.29
N ILE A 129 12.79 13.54 13.72
CA ILE A 129 13.12 13.83 15.13
C ILE A 129 12.78 15.30 15.41
N ALA A 130 12.22 15.57 16.59
CA ALA A 130 11.84 16.91 17.00
C ALA A 130 12.98 17.92 16.83
N GLY A 131 12.67 19.10 16.30
CA GLY A 131 13.64 20.15 16.01
C GLY A 131 14.53 19.95 14.76
N THR A 132 14.43 18.82 14.06
CA THR A 132 15.15 18.65 12.77
C THR A 132 14.60 19.62 11.72
N PRO A 133 15.43 20.24 10.86
CA PRO A 133 14.93 21.07 9.76
C PRO A 133 13.99 20.31 8.82
N TYR A 134 13.05 21.03 8.20
CA TYR A 134 12.15 20.47 7.19
C TYR A 134 12.94 19.99 5.97
N THR A 135 12.60 18.79 5.48
CA THR A 135 13.19 18.18 4.28
C THR A 135 12.08 17.76 3.31
N PRO A 136 11.40 18.71 2.64
CA PRO A 136 10.18 18.43 1.87
C PRO A 136 10.39 17.43 0.73
N GLN A 137 11.61 17.28 0.23
CA GLN A 137 11.96 16.33 -0.82
C GLN A 137 11.85 14.86 -0.37
N LYS A 138 11.85 14.61 0.95
CA LYS A 138 11.66 13.28 1.55
C LYS A 138 10.26 13.08 2.13
N ALA A 139 9.41 14.10 2.07
CA ALA A 139 8.05 14.04 2.59
C ALA A 139 7.16 13.17 1.69
N THR A 140 6.17 12.53 2.31
CA THR A 140 5.15 11.74 1.61
C THR A 140 4.03 12.66 1.15
N VAL A 141 3.64 12.58 -0.12
CA VAL A 141 2.54 13.38 -0.66
C VAL A 141 1.20 12.80 -0.19
N LEU A 142 0.39 13.62 0.48
CA LEU A 142 -0.96 13.24 0.92
C LEU A 142 -2.02 13.58 -0.14
N GLY A 143 -1.84 14.69 -0.86
CA GLY A 143 -2.74 15.09 -1.94
C GLY A 143 -2.42 16.47 -2.50
N ALA A 144 -2.91 16.74 -3.70
CA ALA A 144 -2.82 18.07 -4.29
C ALA A 144 -3.73 19.04 -3.52
N SER A 145 -3.19 20.19 -3.13
CA SER A 145 -3.93 21.33 -2.62
C SER A 145 -3.05 22.57 -2.62
N SER A 146 -3.63 23.71 -2.97
CA SER A 146 -2.97 25.02 -2.87
C SER A 146 -3.20 25.73 -1.53
N ALA A 147 -4.08 25.18 -0.69
CA ALA A 147 -4.45 25.75 0.60
C ALA A 147 -4.34 24.69 1.72
N PHE A 148 -3.75 25.10 2.84
CA PHE A 148 -3.69 24.31 4.06
C PHE A 148 -3.70 25.25 5.24
N SER A 149 -4.70 25.11 6.09
CA SER A 149 -4.81 25.86 7.34
C SER A 149 -5.51 24.99 8.37
N PHE A 150 -5.26 25.26 9.64
CA PHE A 150 -5.94 24.56 10.71
C PHE A 150 -6.19 25.46 11.92
N SER A 151 -7.32 25.20 12.57
CA SER A 151 -7.68 25.84 13.82
C SER A 151 -8.00 24.79 14.85
N TYR A 152 -7.65 25.06 16.10
CA TYR A 152 -8.06 24.25 17.23
C TYR A 152 -8.92 25.11 18.15
N LYS A 153 -10.15 24.66 18.42
CA LYS A 153 -11.07 25.35 19.31
C LYS A 153 -11.96 24.35 20.05
N ASP A 154 -12.09 24.52 21.36
CA ASP A 154 -12.99 23.72 22.21
C ASP A 154 -12.79 22.20 22.08
N GLY A 155 -11.54 21.74 21.93
CA GLY A 155 -11.24 20.32 21.74
C GLY A 155 -11.40 19.82 20.30
N LEU A 156 -11.76 20.68 19.35
CA LEU A 156 -11.95 20.33 17.94
C LEU A 156 -10.82 20.90 17.09
N LEU A 157 -10.08 20.02 16.40
CA LEU A 157 -9.14 20.38 15.36
C LEU A 157 -9.88 20.41 14.01
N SER A 158 -9.92 21.58 13.38
CA SER A 158 -10.49 21.79 12.04
C SER A 158 -9.37 22.04 11.06
N ILE A 159 -9.22 21.19 10.05
CA ILE A 159 -8.21 21.29 9.00
C ILE A 159 -8.92 21.64 7.70
N THR A 160 -8.48 22.70 7.02
CA THR A 160 -9.09 23.22 5.79
C THR A 160 -8.11 23.14 4.64
N THR A 161 -8.55 22.53 3.54
CA THR A 161 -7.87 22.50 2.23
C THR A 161 -8.78 23.06 1.14
N ASP A 162 -8.29 23.09 -0.10
CA ASP A 162 -9.09 23.47 -1.29
C ASP A 162 -10.36 22.62 -1.47
N SER A 163 -10.32 21.40 -0.97
CA SER A 163 -11.36 20.41 -1.10
C SER A 163 -12.37 20.41 0.06
N GLY A 164 -12.18 21.27 1.06
CA GLY A 164 -13.09 21.44 2.18
C GLY A 164 -12.42 21.35 3.55
N THR A 165 -13.24 21.25 4.60
CA THR A 165 -12.79 21.20 6.00
C THR A 165 -13.10 19.85 6.62
N ALA A 166 -12.10 19.22 7.24
CA ALA A 166 -12.28 18.05 8.09
C ALA A 166 -12.14 18.43 9.57
N ASN A 167 -12.95 17.79 10.41
CA ASN A 167 -12.99 18.05 11.84
C ASN A 167 -12.61 16.79 12.63
N VAL A 168 -11.72 16.95 13.61
CA VAL A 168 -11.23 15.90 14.49
C VAL A 168 -11.41 16.34 15.93
N ALA A 169 -12.26 15.64 16.67
CA ALA A 169 -12.38 15.85 18.11
C ALA A 169 -11.14 15.23 18.80
N LEU A 170 -10.35 16.08 19.45
CA LEU A 170 -9.25 15.68 20.32
C LEU A 170 -9.81 15.44 21.73
N ARG A 171 -9.37 14.36 22.36
CA ARG A 171 -9.67 14.04 23.76
C ARG A 171 -8.70 14.72 24.71
N SER A 172 -7.53 15.13 24.22
CA SER A 172 -6.52 15.79 25.02
C SER A 172 -6.27 17.25 24.61
N VAL A 173 -5.98 18.08 25.62
CA VAL A 173 -5.69 19.52 25.47
C VAL A 173 -4.28 19.77 24.94
N GLN A 174 -4.12 20.90 24.25
CA GLN A 174 -2.88 21.43 23.68
C GLN A 174 -1.68 21.35 24.64
N GLY A 175 -0.48 21.28 24.07
CA GLY A 175 0.77 21.44 24.80
C GLY A 175 1.88 21.91 23.89
N GLY A 176 2.65 22.87 24.42
CA GLY A 176 3.83 23.46 23.80
C GLY A 176 3.53 24.62 22.84
N GLU A 177 3.99 25.82 23.19
CA GLU A 177 4.16 26.97 22.29
C GLU A 177 5.32 26.76 21.30
#